data_AF-A0A059AR78-F1
#
_entry.id   AF-A0A059AR78-F1
#
_cell.length_a   1.000
_cell.length_b   1.000
_cell.length_c   1.000
_cell.angle_alpha   90.00
_cell.angle_beta   90.00
_cell.angle_gamma   90.00
#
_symmetry.space_group_name_H-M   'P 1'
#
loop_
_entity.id
_entity.type
_entity.pdbx_description
1 polymer ?
#
loop_
_entity_poly.entity_id
_entity_poly.type
_entity_poly.pdbx_seq_one_letter_code
_entity_poly.pdbx_strand_id
1 'polypeptide(L)'
;MATLTTASKMMPPAMQRLIKGGDRSMIMMSDDIAMMKQVTDTHAPDGREVDVKPLLLLVEDILNRATLTASTGPTMGSPYAENMEDKGYQASFNAVLDVLSYTIERISCELSAKALTGGEAHATTLSICNMLAPFSWDAKLVLTLAAFAFNYGEFWLLAQIYTTNQLAKSMAILKQLPMIMEHSGALKSRFDALNGLIQAMLKVTRCVVDLKDLPSAYISSEAPALSAAMAHVPTAVYWTIRSAVACASQITSLTSYGIEYALSNCFDFSTRTQL
;
A
#
# COMPACT_ATOMS: atom_id res chain seq x y z
N MET A 1 -20.30 -22.07 -75.68
CA MET A 1 -20.59 -20.63 -75.76
C MET A 1 -21.70 -20.32 -74.77
N ALA A 2 -21.37 -19.75 -73.62
CA ALA A 2 -22.20 -18.85 -72.81
C ALA A 2 -21.54 -18.66 -71.43
N THR A 3 -21.44 -17.40 -71.04
CA THR A 3 -20.51 -16.79 -70.09
C THR A 3 -21.12 -16.55 -68.71
N LEU A 4 -20.30 -16.81 -67.68
CA LEU A 4 -20.13 -16.15 -66.38
C LEU A 4 -21.28 -15.32 -65.75
N THR A 5 -21.60 -15.65 -64.50
CA THR A 5 -22.08 -14.66 -63.51
C THR A 5 -21.37 -14.95 -62.17
N THR A 6 -20.74 -13.91 -61.64
CA THR A 6 -19.95 -13.88 -60.41
C THR A 6 -20.84 -13.89 -59.16
N ALA A 7 -20.53 -14.72 -58.18
CA ALA A 7 -21.12 -14.66 -56.84
C ALA A 7 -20.00 -14.53 -55.80
N SER A 8 -19.91 -13.34 -55.19
CA SER A 8 -19.11 -13.07 -53.99
C SER A 8 -19.54 -13.98 -52.85
N LYS A 9 -18.65 -14.86 -52.40
CA LYS A 9 -18.86 -15.67 -51.20
C LYS A 9 -18.44 -14.84 -49.97
N MET A 10 -19.40 -14.19 -49.32
CA MET A 10 -19.20 -13.61 -47.98
C MET A 10 -18.90 -14.74 -47.00
N MET A 11 -17.76 -14.66 -46.30
CA MET A 11 -17.46 -15.55 -45.17
C MET A 11 -18.20 -15.08 -43.90
N PRO A 12 -18.59 -15.98 -42.97
CA PRO A 12 -19.33 -15.61 -41.76
C PRO A 12 -18.47 -14.83 -40.74
N PRO A 13 -19.07 -13.92 -39.94
CA PRO A 13 -18.37 -13.01 -39.02
C PRO A 13 -17.83 -13.66 -37.73
N ALA A 14 -17.70 -14.99 -37.67
CA ALA A 14 -17.32 -15.69 -36.45
C ALA A 14 -15.80 -15.88 -36.24
N MET A 15 -14.96 -15.54 -37.22
CA MET A 15 -13.52 -15.82 -37.17
C MET A 15 -12.62 -14.57 -37.19
N GLN A 16 -13.16 -13.38 -36.89
CA GLN A 16 -12.37 -12.16 -36.74
C GLN A 16 -12.19 -11.70 -35.29
N ARG A 17 -12.81 -12.37 -34.30
CA ARG A 17 -12.69 -12.00 -32.88
C ARG A 17 -11.54 -12.68 -32.14
N LEU A 18 -10.80 -13.61 -32.75
CA LEU A 18 -9.71 -14.32 -32.06
C LEU A 18 -8.31 -13.68 -32.23
N ILE A 19 -8.11 -12.79 -33.20
CA ILE A 19 -6.77 -12.22 -33.49
C ILE A 19 -6.53 -10.90 -32.72
N LYS A 20 -7.58 -10.19 -32.32
CA LYS A 20 -7.46 -8.86 -31.69
C LYS A 20 -7.07 -8.88 -30.19
N GLY A 21 -6.97 -10.08 -29.60
CA GLY A 21 -6.54 -10.28 -28.20
C GLY A 21 -5.03 -10.45 -28.04
N GLY A 22 -4.32 -10.90 -29.08
CA GLY A 22 -2.89 -11.21 -29.03
C GLY A 22 -2.01 -9.96 -28.87
N ASP A 23 -2.23 -8.94 -29.70
CA ASP A 23 -1.40 -7.72 -29.67
C ASP A 23 -1.54 -6.94 -28.36
N ARG A 24 -2.76 -6.82 -27.82
CA ARG A 24 -2.96 -6.14 -26.52
C ARG A 24 -2.30 -6.92 -25.39
N SER A 25 -2.41 -8.25 -25.39
CA SER A 25 -1.77 -9.11 -24.38
C SER A 25 -0.24 -9.04 -24.49
N MET A 26 0.34 -8.99 -25.69
CA MET A 26 1.79 -8.86 -25.88
C MET A 26 2.31 -7.48 -25.49
N ILE A 27 1.57 -6.41 -25.81
CA ILE A 27 1.95 -5.04 -25.41
C ILE A 27 1.94 -4.89 -23.88
N MET A 28 0.91 -5.40 -23.19
CA MET A 28 0.88 -5.34 -21.72
C MET A 28 2.00 -6.16 -21.06
N MET A 29 2.33 -7.34 -21.60
CA MET A 29 3.47 -8.12 -21.11
C MET A 29 4.81 -7.42 -21.36
N SER A 30 4.97 -6.76 -22.51
CA SER A 30 6.17 -5.99 -22.83
C SER A 30 6.33 -4.79 -21.88
N ASP A 31 5.25 -4.09 -21.58
CA ASP A 31 5.25 -2.96 -20.66
C ASP A 31 5.54 -3.41 -19.22
N ASP A 32 5.00 -4.54 -18.77
CA ASP A 32 5.27 -5.11 -17.45
C ASP A 32 6.74 -5.52 -17.28
N ILE A 33 7.36 -6.08 -18.33
CA ILE A 33 8.79 -6.42 -18.34
C ILE A 33 9.64 -5.15 -18.26
N ALA A 34 9.32 -4.14 -19.06
CA ALA A 34 10.04 -2.87 -19.05
C ALA A 34 9.92 -2.14 -17.70
N MET A 35 8.72 -2.16 -17.12
CA MET A 35 8.41 -1.62 -15.79
C MET A 35 9.23 -2.34 -14.70
N MET A 36 9.21 -3.68 -14.67
CA MET A 36 9.96 -4.44 -13.68
C MET A 36 11.48 -4.31 -13.84
N LYS A 37 11.95 -4.11 -15.08
CA LYS A 37 13.35 -3.77 -15.33
C LYS A 37 13.73 -2.46 -14.67
N GLN A 38 12.94 -1.39 -14.83
CA GLN A 38 13.19 -0.11 -14.17
C GLN A 38 13.28 -0.25 -12.65
N VAL A 39 12.36 -1.01 -12.04
CA VAL A 39 12.37 -1.25 -10.58
C VAL A 39 13.64 -1.99 -10.16
N THR A 40 14.04 -3.01 -10.93
CA THR A 40 15.26 -3.77 -10.65
C THR A 40 16.51 -2.91 -10.81
N ASP A 41 16.53 -2.02 -11.81
CA ASP A 41 17.64 -1.09 -12.06
C ASP A 41 17.81 -0.07 -10.90
N THR A 42 16.76 0.22 -10.13
CA THR A 42 16.88 1.05 -8.90
C THR A 42 17.53 0.31 -7.72
N HIS A 43 17.69 -1.01 -7.80
CA HIS A 43 18.19 -1.82 -6.69
C HIS A 43 19.72 -1.78 -6.62
N ALA A 44 20.25 -0.93 -5.73
CA ALA A 44 21.69 -0.76 -5.51
C ALA A 44 22.03 -0.88 -4.02
N PRO A 45 21.99 -2.09 -3.43
CA PRO A 45 22.23 -2.28 -2.01
C PRO A 45 23.68 -1.95 -1.64
N ASP A 46 23.88 -1.22 -0.56
CA ASP A 46 25.21 -0.78 -0.11
C ASP A 46 25.91 -1.78 0.84
N GLY A 47 25.31 -2.96 1.01
CA GLY A 47 25.79 -4.03 1.88
C GLY A 47 25.38 -3.87 3.35
N ARG A 48 24.64 -2.81 3.73
CA ARG A 48 24.08 -2.70 5.08
C ARG A 48 22.93 -3.67 5.28
N GLU A 49 23.04 -4.48 6.32
CA GLU A 49 21.93 -5.30 6.79
C GLU A 49 21.22 -4.59 7.94
N VAL A 50 19.91 -4.43 7.80
CA VAL A 50 19.03 -3.88 8.82
C VAL A 50 18.21 -5.04 9.35
N ASP A 51 18.21 -5.25 10.66
CA ASP A 51 17.23 -6.16 11.27
C ASP A 51 15.86 -5.48 11.25
N VAL A 52 15.02 -5.94 10.32
CA VAL A 52 13.72 -5.35 10.05
C VAL A 52 12.60 -5.96 10.90
N LYS A 53 12.86 -7.06 11.62
CA LYS A 53 11.81 -7.76 12.38
C LYS A 53 11.18 -6.91 13.48
N PRO A 54 11.95 -6.20 14.33
CA PRO A 54 11.34 -5.40 15.39
C PRO A 54 10.47 -4.28 14.82
N LEU A 55 10.90 -3.68 13.71
CA LEU A 55 10.11 -2.67 13.00
C LEU A 55 8.84 -3.27 12.38
N LEU A 56 8.93 -4.46 11.76
CA LEU A 56 7.77 -5.14 11.20
C LEU A 56 6.72 -5.47 12.28
N LEU A 57 7.15 -5.91 13.47
CA LEU A 57 6.23 -6.16 14.59
C LEU A 57 5.52 -4.89 15.06
N LEU A 58 6.23 -3.75 15.13
CA LEU A 58 5.63 -2.46 15.45
C LEU A 58 4.60 -2.04 14.39
N VAL A 59 4.93 -2.20 13.12
CA VAL A 59 4.04 -1.89 11.98
C VAL A 59 2.76 -2.73 12.05
N GLU A 60 2.88 -4.01 12.34
CA GLU A 60 1.74 -4.91 12.50
C GLU A 60 0.86 -4.51 13.68
N ASP A 61 1.44 -4.16 14.83
CA ASP A 61 0.68 -3.70 15.98
C ASP A 61 -0.13 -2.43 15.66
N ILE A 62 0.49 -1.44 15.01
CA ILE A 62 -0.18 -0.20 14.58
C ILE A 62 -1.35 -0.52 13.64
N LEU A 63 -1.10 -1.29 12.57
CA LEU A 63 -2.11 -1.56 11.54
C LEU A 63 -3.26 -2.43 12.04
N ASN A 64 -3.01 -3.35 12.98
CA ASN A 64 -4.06 -4.16 13.58
C ASN A 64 -4.95 -3.34 14.54
N ARG A 65 -4.37 -2.38 15.27
CA ARG A 65 -5.10 -1.46 16.16
C ARG A 65 -5.84 -0.35 15.41
N ALA A 66 -5.37 0.00 14.21
CA ALA A 66 -5.96 1.00 13.34
C ALA A 66 -7.23 0.50 12.62
N THR A 67 -8.14 -0.18 13.33
CA THR A 67 -9.41 -0.67 12.80
C THR A 67 -10.59 -0.06 13.57
N LEU A 68 -11.69 0.24 12.88
CA LEU A 68 -12.93 0.82 13.44
C LEU A 68 -13.56 -0.03 14.56
N THR A 69 -13.29 -1.33 14.56
CA THR A 69 -13.91 -2.31 15.46
C THR A 69 -13.10 -2.56 16.72
N ALA A 70 -12.28 -1.62 17.17
CA ALA A 70 -11.63 -1.69 18.48
C ALA A 70 -12.70 -1.57 19.58
N SER A 71 -13.41 -2.67 19.82
CA SER A 71 -14.15 -2.91 21.04
C SER A 71 -13.24 -2.61 22.21
N THR A 72 -13.75 -1.87 23.19
CA THR A 72 -13.20 -1.59 24.52
C THR A 72 -13.04 -2.84 25.40
N GLY A 73 -12.58 -3.96 24.81
CA GLY A 73 -12.21 -5.19 25.50
C GLY A 73 -10.72 -5.15 25.91
N PRO A 74 -10.33 -5.94 26.93
CA PRO A 74 -8.97 -5.94 27.45
C PRO A 74 -8.00 -6.32 26.33
N THR A 75 -7.01 -5.44 26.13
CA THR A 75 -5.90 -5.59 25.19
C THR A 75 -5.29 -6.98 25.35
N MET A 76 -5.56 -7.89 24.41
CA MET A 76 -4.78 -9.11 24.29
C MET A 76 -3.33 -8.66 24.05
N GLY A 77 -2.39 -9.19 24.83
CA GLY A 77 -0.98 -8.78 24.82
C GLY A 77 -0.44 -8.66 23.40
N SER A 78 0.18 -7.51 23.11
CA SER A 78 0.86 -7.36 21.83
C SER A 78 2.17 -8.14 21.90
N PRO A 79 2.50 -8.98 20.90
CA PRO A 79 3.83 -9.58 20.82
C PRO A 79 4.94 -8.51 20.77
N TYR A 80 4.64 -7.27 20.36
CA TYR A 80 5.57 -6.15 20.49
C TYR A 80 5.75 -5.71 21.96
N ALA A 81 4.68 -5.66 22.74
CA ALA A 81 4.73 -5.26 24.15
C ALA A 81 5.42 -6.32 25.03
N GLU A 82 5.24 -7.60 24.73
CA GLU A 82 5.88 -8.72 25.45
C GLU A 82 7.39 -8.84 25.13
N ASN A 83 7.81 -8.52 23.90
CA ASN A 83 9.24 -8.49 23.53
C ASN A 83 9.98 -7.21 24.00
N MET A 84 9.27 -6.22 24.55
CA MET A 84 9.83 -4.92 24.97
C MET A 84 10.31 -4.86 26.42
N GLU A 85 10.17 -5.93 27.22
CA GLU A 85 10.59 -5.95 28.63
C GLU A 85 12.11 -5.94 28.83
N ASP A 86 12.90 -6.28 27.81
CA ASP A 86 14.36 -6.16 27.88
C ASP A 86 14.84 -4.76 27.45
N LYS A 87 15.24 -3.97 28.45
CA LYS A 87 15.76 -2.59 28.28
C LYS A 87 16.96 -2.52 27.32
N GLY A 88 17.76 -3.57 27.20
CA GLY A 88 18.91 -3.61 26.28
C GLY A 88 18.49 -3.69 24.81
N TYR A 89 17.54 -4.57 24.49
CA TYR A 89 16.97 -4.69 23.14
C TYR A 89 16.19 -3.43 22.75
N GLN A 90 15.46 -2.83 23.68
CA GLN A 90 14.73 -1.58 23.44
C GLN A 90 15.67 -0.42 23.07
N ALA A 91 16.79 -0.26 23.78
CA ALA A 91 17.77 0.79 23.48
C ALA A 91 18.42 0.59 22.10
N SER A 92 18.78 -0.65 21.74
CA SER A 92 19.34 -0.96 20.41
C SER A 92 18.33 -0.72 19.30
N PHE A 93 17.07 -1.10 19.50
CA PHE A 93 16.02 -0.87 18.52
C PHE A 93 15.77 0.62 18.30
N ASN A 94 15.73 1.41 19.37
CA ASN A 94 15.57 2.87 19.28
C ASN A 94 16.72 3.53 18.51
N ALA A 95 17.96 3.06 18.68
CA ALA A 95 19.09 3.56 17.91
C ALA A 95 18.96 3.26 16.40
N VAL A 96 18.48 2.06 16.04
CA VAL A 96 18.19 1.71 14.64
C VAL A 96 17.05 2.55 14.08
N LEU A 97 15.98 2.74 14.86
CA LEU A 97 14.87 3.62 14.47
C LEU A 97 15.33 5.06 14.23
N ASP A 98 16.21 5.61 15.05
CA ASP A 98 16.72 6.98 14.89
C ASP A 98 17.38 7.16 13.51
N VAL A 99 18.20 6.19 13.10
CA VAL A 99 18.84 6.17 11.77
C VAL A 99 17.82 6.05 10.63
N LEU A 100 16.74 5.28 10.84
CA LEU A 100 15.73 5.03 9.81
C LEU A 100 14.61 6.08 9.78
N SER A 101 14.46 6.88 10.84
CA SER A 101 13.34 7.83 11.03
C SER A 101 13.26 8.85 9.90
N TYR A 102 14.39 9.41 9.50
CA TYR A 102 14.46 10.33 8.36
C TYR A 102 13.97 9.68 7.06
N THR A 103 14.33 8.42 6.82
CA THR A 103 13.89 7.67 5.63
C THR A 103 12.39 7.41 5.68
N ILE A 104 11.86 6.98 6.83
CA ILE A 104 10.44 6.73 7.04
C ILE A 104 9.62 8.01 6.83
N GLU A 105 10.07 9.14 7.38
CA GLU A 105 9.43 10.43 7.22
C GLU A 105 9.41 10.90 5.76
N ARG A 106 10.51 10.72 5.02
CA ARG A 106 10.56 11.03 3.59
C ARG A 106 9.58 10.22 2.77
N ILE A 107 9.49 8.92 3.01
CA ILE A 107 8.53 8.04 2.32
C ILE A 107 7.10 8.43 2.70
N SER A 108 6.87 8.76 3.97
CA SER A 108 5.57 9.22 4.46
C SER A 108 5.10 10.48 3.74
N CYS A 109 6.00 11.46 3.60
CA CYS A 109 5.74 12.68 2.84
C CYS A 109 5.44 12.37 1.36
N GLU A 110 6.22 11.49 0.73
CA GLU A 110 6.02 11.12 -0.68
C GLU A 110 4.66 10.42 -0.91
N LEU A 111 4.28 9.51 -0.01
CA LEU A 111 2.97 8.84 -0.02
C LEU A 111 1.82 9.86 0.08
N SER A 112 1.96 10.85 0.97
CA SER A 112 0.91 11.85 1.22
C SER A 112 0.81 12.91 0.12
N ALA A 113 1.93 13.43 -0.36
CA ALA A 113 1.96 14.51 -1.36
C ALA A 113 1.42 14.06 -2.73
N LYS A 114 1.74 12.83 -3.14
CA LYS A 114 1.32 12.29 -4.44
C LYS A 114 -0.10 11.73 -4.45
N ALA A 115 -0.61 11.32 -3.28
CA ALA A 115 -2.01 10.99 -3.08
C ALA A 115 -2.94 12.20 -3.37
N LEU A 116 -2.52 13.41 -3.00
CA LEU A 116 -3.27 14.65 -3.23
C LEU A 116 -3.23 15.14 -4.68
N THR A 117 -2.13 14.88 -5.39
CA THR A 117 -1.89 15.45 -6.73
C THR A 117 -2.42 14.55 -7.86
N GLY A 118 -3.02 13.40 -7.54
CA GLY A 118 -3.42 12.41 -8.55
C GLY A 118 -2.23 11.87 -9.35
N GLY A 119 -1.04 11.82 -8.73
CA GLY A 119 0.19 11.40 -9.38
C GLY A 119 0.08 9.98 -9.94
N GLU A 120 0.80 9.70 -11.02
CA GLU A 120 0.87 8.36 -11.59
C GLU A 120 1.45 7.39 -10.54
N ALA A 121 0.63 6.43 -10.08
CA ALA A 121 1.00 5.51 -8.99
C ALA A 121 2.32 4.77 -9.26
N HIS A 122 2.63 4.54 -10.54
CA HIS A 122 3.92 4.00 -10.97
C HIS A 122 5.10 4.93 -10.64
N ALA A 123 5.01 6.21 -10.98
CA ALA A 123 6.06 7.20 -10.73
C ALA A 123 6.33 7.37 -9.23
N THR A 124 5.29 7.41 -8.40
CA THR A 124 5.46 7.44 -6.93
C THR A 124 6.11 6.16 -6.40
N THR A 125 5.73 5.01 -6.93
CA THR A 125 6.35 3.72 -6.56
C THR A 125 7.83 3.72 -6.91
N LEU A 126 8.21 4.20 -8.09
CA LEU A 126 9.62 4.33 -8.49
C LEU A 126 10.37 5.36 -7.64
N SER A 127 9.75 6.49 -7.30
CA SER A 127 10.31 7.49 -6.38
C SER A 127 10.69 6.85 -5.05
N ILE A 128 9.76 6.09 -4.46
CA ILE A 128 10.01 5.34 -3.21
C ILE A 128 11.11 4.28 -3.39
N CYS A 129 11.09 3.52 -4.48
CA CYS A 129 12.13 2.51 -4.77
C CYS A 129 13.53 3.15 -4.86
N ASN A 130 13.65 4.33 -5.47
CA ASN A 130 14.89 5.09 -5.55
C ASN A 130 15.35 5.62 -4.19
N MET A 131 14.44 6.15 -3.35
CA MET A 131 14.78 6.54 -1.98
C MET A 131 15.32 5.37 -1.15
N LEU A 132 14.83 4.17 -1.46
CA LEU A 132 15.19 2.94 -0.78
C LEU A 132 16.26 2.12 -1.52
N ALA A 133 16.87 2.66 -2.58
CA ALA A 133 17.91 2.02 -3.38
C ALA A 133 18.97 1.27 -2.54
N PRO A 134 19.57 1.89 -1.48
CA PRO A 134 20.63 1.24 -0.69
C PRO A 134 20.17 0.06 0.17
N PHE A 135 18.88 -0.13 0.37
CA PHE A 135 18.35 -1.17 1.27
C PHE A 135 18.13 -2.51 0.57
N SER A 136 18.16 -3.62 1.31
CA SER A 136 17.73 -4.93 0.82
C SER A 136 16.22 -4.99 0.56
N TRP A 137 15.74 -5.92 -0.27
CA TRP A 137 14.34 -5.99 -0.72
C TRP A 137 13.32 -6.08 0.43
N ASP A 138 13.63 -6.85 1.46
CA ASP A 138 12.85 -6.97 2.69
C ASP A 138 12.81 -5.64 3.46
N ALA A 139 13.94 -4.95 3.60
CA ALA A 139 13.99 -3.64 4.22
C ALA A 139 13.23 -2.58 3.43
N LYS A 140 13.24 -2.63 2.09
CA LYS A 140 12.42 -1.75 1.25
C LYS A 140 10.93 -1.88 1.59
N LEU A 141 10.47 -3.13 1.77
CA LEU A 141 9.08 -3.42 2.15
C LEU A 141 8.74 -2.89 3.53
N VAL A 142 9.54 -3.25 4.54
CA VAL A 142 9.25 -2.90 5.93
C VAL A 142 9.30 -1.38 6.14
N LEU A 143 10.26 -0.67 5.53
CA LEU A 143 10.33 0.79 5.60
C LEU A 143 9.13 1.48 4.92
N THR A 144 8.69 0.95 3.77
CA THR A 144 7.49 1.48 3.10
C THR A 144 6.24 1.25 3.95
N LEU A 145 6.08 0.04 4.51
CA LEU A 145 4.96 -0.26 5.39
C LEU A 145 4.99 0.53 6.69
N ALA A 146 6.18 0.85 7.23
CA ALA A 146 6.32 1.72 8.39
C ALA A 146 5.83 3.14 8.10
N ALA A 147 6.24 3.71 6.98
CA ALA A 147 5.75 5.02 6.54
C ALA A 147 4.23 5.02 6.28
N PHE A 148 3.71 3.95 5.68
CA PHE A 148 2.27 3.79 5.48
C PHE A 148 1.52 3.67 6.81
N ALA A 149 2.00 2.83 7.73
CA ALA A 149 1.40 2.62 9.04
C ALA A 149 1.42 3.89 9.89
N PHE A 150 2.45 4.72 9.78
CA PHE A 150 2.50 6.03 10.41
C PHE A 150 1.33 6.92 9.96
N ASN A 151 1.12 7.08 8.65
CA ASN A 151 0.01 7.88 8.12
C ASN A 151 -1.37 7.28 8.41
N TYR A 152 -1.52 5.97 8.24
CA TYR A 152 -2.78 5.27 8.48
C TYR A 152 -3.16 5.27 9.96
N GLY A 153 -2.20 4.98 10.83
CA GLY A 153 -2.36 4.99 12.28
C GLY A 153 -2.72 6.37 12.81
N GLU A 154 -2.08 7.43 12.33
CA GLU A 154 -2.40 8.81 12.73
C GLU A 154 -3.87 9.15 12.41
N PHE A 155 -4.35 8.78 11.21
CA PHE A 155 -5.73 9.00 10.80
C PHE A 155 -6.73 8.25 11.69
N TRP A 156 -6.50 6.95 11.94
CA TRP A 156 -7.42 6.13 12.72
C TRP A 156 -7.36 6.42 14.22
N LEU A 157 -6.19 6.75 14.75
CA LEU A 157 -6.05 7.17 16.14
C LEU A 157 -6.88 8.44 16.38
N LEU A 158 -6.77 9.41 15.47
CA LEU A 158 -7.60 10.62 15.52
C LEU A 158 -9.10 10.28 15.48
N ALA A 159 -9.50 9.32 14.62
CA ALA A 159 -10.89 8.86 14.51
C ALA A 159 -11.40 8.16 15.78
N GLN A 160 -10.52 7.53 16.56
CA GLN A 160 -10.89 6.85 17.79
C GLN A 160 -11.04 7.84 18.96
N ILE A 161 -10.22 8.90 19.02
CA ILE A 161 -10.15 9.79 20.20
C ILE A 161 -10.81 11.18 20.02
N TYR A 162 -11.28 11.54 18.82
CA TYR A 162 -11.84 12.87 18.57
C TYR A 162 -13.09 13.22 19.41
N THR A 163 -13.81 12.21 19.90
CA THR A 163 -15.00 12.40 20.74
C THR A 163 -14.66 12.65 22.22
N THR A 164 -13.48 12.22 22.67
CA THR A 164 -13.07 12.26 24.08
C THR A 164 -12.01 13.34 24.36
N ASN A 165 -11.23 13.75 23.37
CA ASN A 165 -10.14 14.71 23.52
C ASN A 165 -10.39 16.00 22.73
N GLN A 166 -10.30 17.17 23.38
CA GLN A 166 -10.57 18.47 22.75
C GLN A 166 -9.54 18.87 21.68
N LEU A 167 -8.25 18.54 21.87
CA LEU A 167 -7.23 18.78 20.85
C LEU A 167 -7.51 17.93 19.61
N ALA A 168 -7.82 16.65 19.83
CA ALA A 168 -8.19 15.73 18.76
C ALA A 168 -9.46 16.20 18.03
N LYS A 169 -10.45 16.76 18.75
CA LYS A 169 -11.65 17.34 18.16
C LYS A 169 -11.31 18.50 17.20
N SER A 170 -10.45 19.43 17.62
CA SER A 170 -10.00 20.55 16.79
C SER A 170 -9.22 20.06 15.56
N MET A 171 -8.32 19.08 15.72
CA MET A 171 -7.58 18.47 14.61
C MET A 171 -8.50 17.71 13.64
N ALA A 172 -9.49 16.98 14.17
CA ALA A 172 -10.47 16.24 13.39
C ALA A 172 -11.35 17.16 12.54
N ILE A 173 -11.69 18.36 13.05
CA ILE A 173 -12.40 19.38 12.26
C ILE A 173 -11.53 19.84 11.08
N LEU A 174 -10.24 20.12 11.31
CA LEU A 174 -9.32 20.52 10.23
C LEU A 174 -9.11 19.40 9.20
N LYS A 175 -9.03 18.14 9.65
CA LYS A 175 -8.96 16.95 8.78
C LYS A 175 -10.33 16.49 8.25
N GLN A 176 -11.42 17.22 8.55
CA GLN A 176 -12.80 16.91 8.16
C GLN A 176 -13.29 15.48 8.49
N LEU A 177 -12.72 14.88 9.53
CA LEU A 177 -12.99 13.52 9.92
C LEU A 177 -14.44 13.23 10.34
N PRO A 178 -15.16 14.13 11.05
CA PRO A 178 -16.56 13.89 11.43
C PRO A 178 -17.47 13.63 10.24
N MET A 179 -17.26 14.34 9.12
CA MET A 179 -18.02 14.15 7.89
C MET A 179 -17.80 12.75 7.30
N ILE A 180 -16.56 12.25 7.34
CA ILE A 180 -16.24 10.90 6.85
C ILE A 180 -16.93 9.84 7.71
N MET A 181 -16.94 10.04 9.04
CA MET A 181 -17.54 9.10 9.98
C MET A 181 -19.07 9.06 9.89
N GLU A 182 -19.73 10.19 9.63
CA GLU A 182 -21.18 10.24 9.38
C GLU A 182 -21.59 9.41 8.16
N HIS A 183 -20.73 9.31 7.14
CA HIS A 183 -20.95 8.53 5.92
C HIS A 183 -20.33 7.13 5.96
N SER A 184 -19.82 6.70 7.13
CA SER A 184 -19.09 5.44 7.29
C SER A 184 -19.85 4.20 6.79
N GLY A 185 -21.19 4.19 6.90
CA GLY A 185 -22.04 3.12 6.38
C GLY A 185 -21.93 2.93 4.87
N ALA A 186 -21.89 4.02 4.10
CA ALA A 186 -21.73 3.97 2.63
C ALA A 186 -20.29 3.63 2.20
N LEU A 187 -19.31 3.97 3.03
CA LEU A 187 -17.89 3.71 2.79
C LEU A 187 -17.42 2.36 3.32
N LYS A 188 -18.27 1.61 4.04
CA LYS A 188 -17.90 0.36 4.72
C LYS A 188 -17.22 -0.65 3.79
N SER A 189 -17.77 -0.89 2.60
CA SER A 189 -17.19 -1.83 1.63
C SER A 189 -15.80 -1.40 1.15
N ARG A 190 -15.54 -0.09 1.07
CA ARG A 190 -14.21 0.45 0.74
C ARG A 190 -13.23 0.26 1.89
N PHE A 191 -13.66 0.49 3.13
CA PHE A 191 -12.83 0.23 4.31
C PHE A 191 -12.51 -1.25 4.47
N ASP A 192 -13.49 -2.14 4.26
CA ASP A 192 -13.28 -3.59 4.34
C ASP A 192 -12.29 -4.06 3.25
N ALA A 193 -12.39 -3.53 2.02
CA ALA A 193 -11.44 -3.80 0.95
C ALA A 193 -10.02 -3.26 1.25
N LEU A 194 -9.92 -2.05 1.80
CA LEU A 194 -8.65 -1.46 2.24
C LEU A 194 -7.99 -2.32 3.33
N ASN A 195 -8.74 -2.73 4.35
CA ASN A 195 -8.23 -3.59 5.40
C ASN A 195 -7.77 -4.95 4.83
N GLY A 196 -8.53 -5.53 3.90
CA GLY A 196 -8.13 -6.75 3.19
C GLY A 196 -6.79 -6.59 2.45
N LEU A 197 -6.59 -5.45 1.78
CA LEU A 197 -5.36 -5.14 1.07
C LEU A 197 -4.17 -4.93 2.04
N ILE A 198 -4.38 -4.22 3.15
CA ILE A 198 -3.36 -4.03 4.20
C ILE A 198 -2.91 -5.39 4.75
N GLN A 199 -3.86 -6.30 5.04
CA GLN A 199 -3.55 -7.64 5.53
C GLN A 199 -2.80 -8.48 4.48
N ALA A 200 -3.15 -8.33 3.19
CA ALA A 200 -2.41 -8.99 2.12
C ALA A 200 -0.96 -8.47 2.02
N MET A 201 -0.77 -7.15 2.12
CA MET A 201 0.56 -6.51 2.12
C MET A 201 1.42 -7.03 3.29
N LEU A 202 0.86 -7.10 4.50
CA LEU A 202 1.55 -7.64 5.67
C LEU A 202 1.96 -9.11 5.49
N LYS A 203 1.08 -9.94 4.93
CA LYS A 203 1.39 -11.35 4.64
C LYS A 203 2.54 -11.50 3.64
N VAL A 204 2.54 -10.69 2.57
CA VAL A 204 3.62 -10.70 1.57
C VAL A 204 4.93 -10.24 2.21
N THR A 205 4.91 -9.19 3.02
CA THR A 205 6.12 -8.72 3.71
C THR A 205 6.68 -9.75 4.67
N ARG A 206 5.85 -10.39 5.51
CA ARG A 206 6.28 -11.51 6.36
C ARG A 206 6.93 -12.62 5.54
N CYS A 207 6.28 -13.05 4.46
CA CYS A 207 6.81 -14.08 3.57
C CYS A 207 8.20 -13.72 3.01
N VAL A 208 8.40 -12.48 2.57
CA VAL A 208 9.70 -12.02 2.05
C VAL A 208 10.78 -11.96 3.15
N VAL A 209 10.42 -11.52 4.36
CA VAL A 209 11.35 -11.51 5.51
C VAL A 209 11.72 -12.93 5.92
N ASP A 210 10.74 -13.81 6.09
CA ASP A 210 10.96 -15.22 6.45
C ASP A 210 11.79 -15.96 5.39
N LEU A 211 11.57 -15.66 4.11
CA LEU A 211 12.34 -16.23 3.00
C LEU A 211 13.83 -15.85 3.06
N LYS A 212 14.13 -14.62 3.47
CA LYS A 212 15.51 -14.13 3.66
C LYS A 212 16.20 -14.79 4.85
N ASP A 213 15.46 -15.07 5.92
CA ASP A 213 15.99 -15.64 7.15
C ASP A 213 16.07 -17.16 7.18
N LEU A 214 15.75 -17.82 6.06
CA LEU A 214 15.88 -19.27 5.96
C LEU A 214 17.33 -19.68 6.26
N PRO A 215 17.56 -20.63 7.17
CA PRO A 215 18.90 -20.98 7.60
C PRO A 215 19.68 -21.62 6.44
N SER A 216 20.74 -20.92 6.02
CA SER A 216 21.66 -21.35 4.95
C SER A 216 22.37 -22.67 5.25
N ALA A 217 22.38 -23.09 6.53
CA ALA A 217 22.92 -24.36 6.98
C ALA A 217 22.11 -25.59 6.52
N TYR A 218 20.81 -25.42 6.25
CA TYR A 218 19.90 -26.52 5.88
C TYR A 218 19.32 -26.36 4.47
N ILE A 219 19.31 -25.13 3.94
CA ILE A 219 18.79 -24.80 2.61
C ILE A 219 19.89 -24.05 1.86
N SER A 220 20.51 -24.72 0.89
CA SER A 220 21.47 -24.04 0.00
C SER A 220 20.74 -22.94 -0.78
N SER A 221 21.38 -21.77 -0.91
CA SER A 221 20.94 -20.68 -1.80
C SER A 221 20.75 -21.15 -3.25
N GLU A 222 21.42 -22.25 -3.64
CA GLU A 222 21.34 -22.88 -4.96
C GLU A 222 20.19 -23.88 -5.10
N ALA A 223 19.38 -24.11 -4.06
CA ALA A 223 18.20 -24.96 -4.18
C ALA A 223 17.24 -24.37 -5.24
N PRO A 224 16.85 -25.12 -6.28
CA PRO A 224 16.04 -24.60 -7.38
C PRO A 224 14.73 -23.94 -6.94
N ALA A 225 14.12 -24.46 -5.88
CA ALA A 225 12.89 -23.91 -5.30
C ALA A 225 13.11 -22.56 -4.62
N LEU A 226 14.21 -22.38 -3.87
CA LEU A 226 14.54 -21.12 -3.20
C LEU A 226 14.94 -20.06 -4.22
N SER A 227 15.76 -20.44 -5.21
CA SER A 227 16.14 -19.54 -6.31
C SER A 227 14.91 -19.05 -7.10
N ALA A 228 13.98 -19.95 -7.42
CA ALA A 228 12.72 -19.58 -8.06
C ALA A 228 11.87 -18.63 -7.20
N ALA A 229 11.77 -18.87 -5.89
CA ALA A 229 11.06 -17.99 -4.97
C ALA A 229 11.70 -16.59 -4.88
N MET A 230 13.04 -16.53 -4.79
CA MET A 230 13.79 -15.28 -4.74
C MET A 230 13.65 -14.45 -6.02
N ALA A 231 13.49 -15.08 -7.18
CA ALA A 231 13.23 -14.38 -8.44
C ALA A 231 11.90 -13.60 -8.44
N HIS A 232 10.93 -14.00 -7.61
CA HIS A 232 9.65 -13.30 -7.47
C HIS A 232 9.69 -12.15 -6.47
N VAL A 233 10.72 -12.06 -5.62
CA VAL A 233 10.82 -11.03 -4.56
C VAL A 233 10.75 -9.60 -5.11
N PRO A 234 11.51 -9.19 -6.14
CA PRO A 234 11.42 -7.83 -6.68
C PRO A 234 10.00 -7.47 -7.16
N THR A 235 9.32 -8.44 -7.77
CA THR A 235 7.94 -8.28 -8.25
C THR A 235 6.97 -8.12 -7.07
N ALA A 236 7.10 -8.97 -6.04
CA ALA A 236 6.29 -8.87 -4.83
C ALA A 236 6.51 -7.54 -4.11
N VAL A 237 7.77 -7.08 -4.01
CA VAL A 237 8.12 -5.78 -3.39
C VAL A 237 7.43 -4.65 -4.14
N TYR A 238 7.57 -4.63 -5.46
CA TYR A 238 6.97 -3.61 -6.30
C TYR A 238 5.46 -3.49 -6.12
N TRP A 239 4.74 -4.61 -6.24
CA TRP A 239 3.28 -4.61 -6.11
C TRP A 239 2.81 -4.23 -4.71
N THR A 240 3.59 -4.58 -3.67
CA THR A 240 3.29 -4.21 -2.29
C THR A 240 3.47 -2.70 -2.07
N ILE A 241 4.57 -2.11 -2.54
CA ILE A 241 4.79 -0.65 -2.46
C ILE A 241 3.70 0.09 -3.24
N ARG A 242 3.39 -0.36 -4.46
CA ARG A 242 2.32 0.22 -5.28
C ARG A 242 0.95 0.11 -4.59
N SER A 243 0.69 -0.98 -3.88
CA SER A 243 -0.52 -1.16 -3.07
C SER A 243 -0.56 -0.18 -1.90
N ALA A 244 0.58 0.08 -1.23
CA ALA A 244 0.68 1.11 -0.19
C ALA A 244 0.36 2.50 -0.72
N VAL A 245 0.89 2.85 -1.90
CA VAL A 245 0.59 4.10 -2.60
C VAL A 245 -0.91 4.19 -2.91
N ALA A 246 -1.51 3.13 -3.44
CA ALA A 246 -2.93 3.10 -3.73
C ALA A 246 -3.79 3.27 -2.46
N CYS A 247 -3.45 2.58 -1.37
CA CYS A 247 -4.13 2.75 -0.08
C CYS A 247 -4.03 4.19 0.44
N ALA A 248 -2.85 4.80 0.39
CA ALA A 248 -2.64 6.20 0.80
C ALA A 248 -3.50 7.18 -0.02
N SER A 249 -3.57 6.99 -1.34
CA SER A 249 -4.46 7.75 -2.23
C SER A 249 -5.93 7.57 -1.89
N GLN A 250 -6.35 6.34 -1.58
CA GLN A 250 -7.74 6.08 -1.19
C GLN A 250 -8.08 6.76 0.13
N ILE A 251 -7.24 6.68 1.16
CA ILE A 251 -7.47 7.36 2.46
C ILE A 251 -7.60 8.87 2.27
N THR A 252 -6.72 9.45 1.45
CA THR A 252 -6.74 10.88 1.11
C THR A 252 -8.01 11.24 0.34
N SER A 253 -8.41 10.42 -0.63
CA SER A 253 -9.63 10.60 -1.40
C SER A 253 -10.89 10.53 -0.52
N LEU A 254 -10.95 9.62 0.45
CA LEU A 254 -12.04 9.57 1.42
C LEU A 254 -12.14 10.86 2.25
N THR A 255 -11.01 11.50 2.51
CA THR A 255 -10.95 12.82 3.17
C THR A 255 -11.47 13.93 2.26
N SER A 256 -11.16 13.88 0.97
CA SER A 256 -11.66 14.84 -0.03
C SER A 256 -13.14 14.68 -0.36
N TYR A 257 -13.67 13.45 -0.39
CA TYR A 257 -15.10 13.23 -0.66
C TYR A 257 -16.00 13.81 0.42
N GLY A 258 -15.54 13.84 1.69
CA GLY A 258 -16.23 14.58 2.75
C GLY A 258 -16.48 16.06 2.40
N ILE A 259 -15.58 16.68 1.62
CA ILE A 259 -15.69 18.08 1.16
C ILE A 259 -16.76 18.23 0.09
N GLU A 260 -16.76 17.40 -0.95
CA GLU A 260 -17.70 17.53 -2.08
C GLU A 260 -19.17 17.29 -1.67
N TYR A 261 -19.41 16.34 -0.76
CA TYR A 261 -20.74 16.12 -0.20
C TYR A 261 -21.18 17.26 0.74
N ALA A 262 -20.26 17.85 1.52
CA ALA A 262 -20.56 19.04 2.33
C ALA A 262 -20.92 20.25 1.45
N LEU A 263 -20.19 20.44 0.34
CA LEU A 263 -20.48 21.49 -0.62
C LEU A 263 -21.82 21.23 -1.33
N SER A 264 -22.10 19.99 -1.73
CA SER A 264 -23.38 19.63 -2.37
C SER A 264 -24.59 19.88 -1.45
N ASN A 265 -24.48 19.54 -0.16
CA ASN A 265 -25.52 19.84 0.82
C ASN A 265 -25.63 21.34 1.14
N CYS A 266 -24.53 22.10 1.05
CA CYS A 266 -24.53 23.55 1.24
C CYS A 266 -25.23 24.26 0.06
N PHE A 267 -25.01 23.81 -1.18
CA PHE A 267 -25.71 24.33 -2.35
C PHE A 267 -27.22 24.03 -2.29
N ASP A 268 -27.62 22.85 -1.83
CA ASP A 268 -29.03 22.46 -1.72
C ASP A 268 -29.79 23.30 -0.68
N PHE A 269 -29.10 23.71 0.41
CA PHE A 269 -29.66 24.64 1.40
C PHE A 269 -29.84 26.06 0.84
N SER A 270 -28.90 26.53 0.00
CA SER A 270 -29.00 27.85 -0.64
C SER A 270 -30.20 27.93 -1.60
N THR A 271 -30.54 26.85 -2.31
CA THR A 271 -31.73 26.76 -3.17
C THR A 271 -33.05 26.65 -2.40
N ARG A 272 -33.05 26.16 -1.16
CA ARG A 272 -34.26 26.09 -0.31
C ARG A 272 -34.58 27.37 0.45
N THR A 273 -33.64 28.31 0.58
CA THR A 273 -33.87 29.64 1.19
C THR A 273 -34.34 30.72 0.20
N GLN A 274 -34.62 30.37 -1.06
CA GLN A 274 -35.19 31.29 -2.07
C GLN A 274 -36.64 30.95 -2.48
N LEU A 275 -37.38 30.21 -1.65
CA LEU A 275 -38.85 30.05 -1.74
C LEU A 275 -39.48 30.53 -0.43
#